data_AF-I4ALU5-F1
#
_entry.id   AF-I4ALU5-F1
#
_cell.length_a   1.000
_cell.length_b   1.000
_cell.length_c   1.000
_cell.angle_alpha   90.00
_cell.angle_beta   90.00
_cell.angle_gamma   90.00
#
_symmetry.space_group_name_H-M   'P 1'
#
loop_
_entity.id
_entity.type
_entity.pdbx_description
1 polymer ?
#
loop_
_entity_poly.entity_id
_entity_poly.type
_entity_poly.pdbx_seq_one_letter_code
_entity_poly.pdbx_strand_id
1 'polypeptide(L)' 'MTIKETKEEIRGLDDAALATKIAEQQTALQRLKFSHAISQIENPSSIRDAKRMVARLKTEQTARQIAKSK' A
#
# COMPACT_ATOMS: atom_id res chain seq x y z
N MET A 1 10.53 -14.04 -3.91
CA MET A 1 9.08 -13.95 -4.15
C MET A 1 8.41 -13.53 -2.84
N THR A 2 8.39 -12.22 -2.58
CA THR A 2 7.81 -11.63 -1.36
C THR A 2 6.42 -11.11 -1.69
N ILE A 3 5.43 -12.01 -1.67
CA ILE A 3 4.02 -11.63 -1.75
C ILE A 3 3.55 -11.58 -0.29
N LYS A 4 3.63 -10.40 0.34
CA LYS A 4 3.22 -10.22 1.73
C LYS A 4 1.69 -10.11 1.88
N GLU A 5 0.97 -9.77 0.81
CA GLU A 5 -0.50 -9.82 0.73
C GLU A 5 -0.95 -10.13 -0.71
N THR A 6 -1.89 -11.07 -0.87
CA THR A 6 -2.48 -11.42 -2.18
C THR A 6 -3.64 -10.48 -2.52
N LYS A 7 -4.01 -10.37 -3.81
CA LYS A 7 -5.17 -9.55 -4.23
C LYS A 7 -6.47 -9.97 -3.54
N GLU A 8 -6.59 -11.25 -3.17
CA GLU A 8 -7.76 -11.82 -2.52
C GLU A 8 -7.91 -11.30 -1.09
N GLU A 9 -6.80 -11.19 -0.35
CA GLU A 9 -6.81 -10.61 1.01
C GLU A 9 -7.19 -9.13 0.98
N ILE A 10 -6.76 -8.37 -0.04
CA ILE A 10 -7.13 -6.96 -0.20
C ILE A 10 -8.64 -6.81 -0.45
N ARG A 11 -9.25 -7.75 -1.19
CA ARG A 11 -10.71 -7.75 -1.43
C ARG A 11 -11.52 -8.13 -0.21
N GLY A 12 -10.98 -8.96 0.67
CA GLY A 12 -11.64 -9.39 1.92
C GLY A 12 -11.70 -8.32 3.02
N LEU A 13 -10.99 -7.19 2.85
CA LEU A 13 -11.01 -6.09 3.82
C LEU A 13 -12.32 -5.30 3.76
N ASP A 14 -12.83 -4.90 4.92
CA ASP A 14 -13.90 -3.91 5.02
C ASP A 14 -13.42 -2.52 4.55
N ASP A 15 -14.34 -1.65 4.14
CA ASP A 15 -14.03 -0.30 3.62
C ASP A 15 -13.24 0.54 4.63
N ALA A 16 -13.61 0.47 5.92
CA ALA A 16 -12.90 1.16 6.99
C ALA A 16 -11.50 0.59 7.20
N ALA A 17 -11.36 -0.74 7.21
CA ALA A 17 -10.08 -1.41 7.36
C ALA A 17 -9.14 -1.11 6.18
N LEU A 18 -9.68 -1.07 4.96
CA LEU A 18 -8.94 -0.70 3.75
C LEU A 18 -8.38 0.73 3.84
N ALA A 19 -9.19 1.69 4.30
CA ALA A 19 -8.77 3.07 4.47
C ALA A 19 -7.65 3.22 5.52
N THR A 20 -7.80 2.58 6.68
CA THR A 20 -6.77 2.57 7.73
C THR A 20 -5.46 1.97 7.22
N LYS A 21 -5.53 0.83 6.53
CA LYS A 21 -4.36 0.16 5.98
C LYS A 21 -3.65 1.01 4.92
N ILE A 22 -4.40 1.73 4.08
CA ILE A 22 -3.81 2.71 3.13
C ILE A 22 -3.01 3.78 3.87
N ALA A 23 -3.57 4.36 4.93
CA ALA A 23 -2.91 5.40 5.71
C ALA A 23 -1.62 4.88 6.36
N GLU A 24 -1.67 3.71 7.01
CA GLU A 24 -0.51 3.07 7.63
C GLU A 24 0.61 2.79 6.61
N GLN A 25 0.26 2.22 5.46
CA GLN A 25 1.23 1.91 4.40
C GLN A 25 1.82 3.18 3.76
N GLN A 26 1.04 4.27 3.68
CA GLN A 26 1.55 5.57 3.24
C GLN A 26 2.56 6.15 4.22
N THR A 27 2.27 6.09 5.53
CA THR A 27 3.21 6.53 6.57
C THR A 27 4.48 5.68 6.57
N ALA A 28 4.38 4.36 6.41
CA ALA A 28 5.52 3.47 6.29
C ALA A 28 6.38 3.81 5.06
N LEU A 29 5.75 4.08 3.91
CA LEU A 29 6.45 4.50 2.70
C LEU A 29 7.15 5.86 2.88
N GLN A 30 6.53 6.82 3.58
CA GLN A 30 7.16 8.09 3.89
C GLN A 30 8.38 7.90 4.79
N ARG A 31 8.28 7.11 5.85
CA ARG A 31 9.42 6.78 6.73
C ARG A 31 10.56 6.13 5.96
N LEU A 32 10.26 5.19 5.06
CA LEU A 32 11.27 4.58 4.19
C LEU A 32 11.93 5.60 3.26
N LYS A 33 11.19 6.54 2.68
CA LYS A 33 11.74 7.62 1.86
C LYS A 33 12.63 8.57 2.66
N PHE A 34 12.22 8.94 3.87
CA PHE A 34 13.02 9.79 4.76
C PHE A 34 14.30 9.09 5.19
N SER A 35 14.19 7.82 5.62
CA SER A 35 15.35 6.99 5.92
C SER A 35 16.28 6.88 4.70
N HIS A 36 15.75 6.82 3.47
CA HIS A 36 16.57 6.86 2.26
C HIS A 36 17.34 8.15 2.02
N ALA A 37 16.66 9.27 2.27
CA ALA A 37 17.22 10.58 2.05
C ALA A 37 18.29 10.91 3.10
N ILE A 38 18.10 10.43 4.34
CA ILE A 38 18.98 10.71 5.48
C ILE A 38 20.12 9.70 5.58
N SER A 39 19.87 8.43 5.26
CA SER A 39 20.85 7.34 5.28
C SER A 39 20.81 6.55 3.97
N GLN A 40 21.96 6.19 3.41
CA GLN A 40 21.99 5.25 2.29
C GLN A 40 21.35 3.93 2.73
N ILE A 41 20.13 3.62 2.27
CA ILE A 41 19.39 2.42 2.69
C ILE A 41 20.15 1.18 2.26
N GLU A 42 20.21 0.19 3.14
CA GLU A 42 20.62 -1.18 2.83
C GLU A 42 19.87 -1.81 1.63
N ASN A 43 18.59 -1.47 1.39
CA ASN A 43 17.76 -2.11 0.36
C ASN A 43 16.74 -1.17 -0.32
N PRO A 44 17.12 -0.52 -1.44
CA PRO A 44 16.21 0.32 -2.24
C PRO A 44 14.96 -0.40 -2.77
N SER A 45 15.03 -1.72 -2.93
CA SER A 45 13.93 -2.58 -3.40
C SER A 45 12.69 -2.51 -2.48
N SER A 46 12.88 -2.30 -1.18
CA SER A 46 11.78 -2.19 -0.21
C SER A 46 10.86 -0.99 -0.49
N ILE A 47 11.42 0.12 -1.00
CA ILE A 47 10.63 1.28 -1.42
C ILE A 47 9.73 0.92 -2.60
N ARG A 48 10.25 0.16 -3.56
CA ARG A 48 9.48 -0.27 -4.74
C ARG A 48 8.31 -1.16 -4.32
N ASP A 49 8.54 -2.08 -3.41
CA ASP A 49 7.51 -3.01 -2.94
C ASP A 49 6.44 -2.29 -2.11
N ALA A 50 6.83 -1.37 -1.23
CA ALA A 50 5.91 -0.52 -0.49
C ALA A 50 5.05 0.36 -1.42
N LYS A 51 5.64 0.96 -2.47
CA LYS A 51 4.90 1.71 -3.50
C LYS A 51 3.85 0.83 -4.20
N ARG A 52 4.23 -0.40 -4.57
CA ARG A 52 3.31 -1.36 -5.21
C ARG A 52 2.16 -1.75 -4.29
N MET A 53 2.43 -1.92 -2.99
CA MET A 53 1.38 -2.24 -2.01
C MET A 53 0.34 -1.12 -1.91
N VAL A 54 0.79 0.12 -1.70
CA VAL A 54 -0.10 1.29 -1.63
C VAL A 54 -0.93 1.44 -2.92
N ALA A 55 -0.31 1.21 -4.09
CA ALA A 55 -1.02 1.27 -5.36
C ALA A 55 -2.15 0.23 -5.44
N ARG A 56 -1.91 -1.02 -5.03
CA ARG A 56 -2.93 -2.09 -5.03
C ARG A 56 -4.11 -1.76 -4.13
N LEU A 57 -3.85 -1.28 -2.91
CA LEU A 57 -4.89 -0.89 -1.96
C LEU A 57 -5.75 0.26 -2.51
N LYS A 58 -5.12 1.27 -3.12
CA LYS A 58 -5.83 2.38 -3.77
C LYS A 58 -6.65 1.93 -4.98
N THR A 59 -6.12 1.02 -5.80
CA THR A 59 -6.87 0.47 -6.94
C THR A 59 -8.16 -0.22 -6.48
N GLU A 60 -8.10 -1.00 -5.40
CA GLU A 60 -9.30 -1.63 -4.83
C GLU A 60 -10.29 -0.57 -4.32
N GLN A 61 -9.81 0.45 -3.59
CA GLN A 61 -10.66 1.55 -3.13
C GLN A 61 -11.38 2.25 -4.30
N THR A 62 -10.67 2.57 -5.37
CA THR A 62 -11.26 3.17 -6.58
C THR A 62 -12.24 2.23 -7.26
N ALA A 63 -11.93 0.93 -7.35
CA ALA A 63 -12.85 -0.07 -7.92
C ALA A 63 -14.17 -0.13 -7.15
N ARG A 64 -14.13 -0.07 -5.81
CA ARG A 64 -15.32 -0.02 -4.95
C ARG A 64 -16.12 1.28 -5.14
N GLN A 65 -15.43 2.41 -5.25
CA GLN A 65 -16.09 3.70 -5.51
C GLN A 65 -16.81 3.71 -6.87
N ILE A 66 -16.17 3.18 -7.91
CA ILE A 66 -16.77 3.05 -9.24
C ILE A 66 -17.99 2.11 -9.18
N ALA A 67 -17.90 0.99 -8.47
CA ALA A 67 -19.01 0.05 -8.32
C ALA A 67 -20.20 0.65 -7.54
N LYS A 68 -19.97 1.49 -6.53
CA LYS A 68 -21.02 2.20 -5.79
C LYS A 68 -21.68 3.33 -6.58
N SER A 69 -20.96 3.91 -7.54
CA SER A 69 -21.42 5.04 -8.36
C SER A 69 -22.19 4.60 -9.61
N LYS A 70 -22.28 3.29 -9.89
CA LYS A 70 -22.95 2.72 -11.05
C LYS A 70 -24.28 2.11 -10.64
#